data_AF-A0A0A8ZUC4-F1
#
_entry.id   AF-A0A0A8ZUC4-F1
#
_cell.length_a   1.000
_cell.length_b   1.000
_cell.length_c   1.000
_cell.angle_alpha   90.00
_cell.angle_beta   90.00
_cell.angle_gamma   90.00
#
_symmetry.space_group_name_H-M   'P 1'
#
loop_
_entity.id
_entity.type
_entity.pdbx_description
1 polymer ?
#
loop_
_entity_poly.entity_id
_entity_poly.type
_entity_poly.pdbx_seq_one_letter_code
_entity_poly.pdbx_strand_id
1 'polypeptide(L)' 'MGWGSGFHGGSSSNSHVRMPRIEFPKFDGDNPRWWNEKCEKYFDMYSVPSHSWANFTTMHFTGTAAFMVANL' A
#
# COMPACT_ATOMS: atom_id res chain seq x y z
N MET A 1 15.91 4.19 57.39
CA MET A 1 15.01 3.56 56.40
C MET A 1 14.04 4.62 55.89
N GLY A 2 13.95 4.84 54.58
CA GLY A 2 13.01 5.77 53.95
C GLY A 2 13.20 5.68 52.44
N TRP A 3 12.23 5.08 51.75
CA TRP A 3 12.36 4.61 50.38
C TRP A 3 12.36 5.78 49.40
N GLY A 4 13.43 5.91 48.63
CA GLY A 4 13.42 6.73 47.42
C GLY A 4 12.62 5.99 46.36
N SER A 5 11.52 6.59 45.90
CA SER A 5 10.75 6.07 44.78
C SER A 5 10.51 7.20 43.78
N GLY A 6 11.51 7.34 42.90
CA GLY A 6 11.37 8.06 41.65
C GLY A 6 10.52 7.24 40.68
N PHE A 7 9.52 7.88 40.08
CA PHE A 7 8.78 7.34 38.96
C PHE A 7 8.90 8.31 37.78
N HIS A 8 10.04 8.28 37.10
CA HIS A 8 10.12 8.70 35.71
C HIS A 8 9.79 7.47 34.86
N GLY A 9 8.49 7.20 34.67
CA GLY A 9 8.01 6.19 33.73
C GLY A 9 7.61 6.90 32.45
N GLY A 10 8.50 6.90 31.47
CA GLY A 10 8.41 7.67 30.24
C GLY A 10 7.13 7.44 29.44
N SER A 11 6.61 8.54 28.88
CA SER A 11 5.61 8.51 27.82
C SER A 11 6.11 7.63 26.68
N SER A 12 5.49 6.46 26.50
CA SER A 12 5.66 5.63 25.31
C SER A 12 5.15 6.43 24.11
N SER A 13 6.05 7.21 23.51
CA SER A 13 5.84 7.84 22.22
C SER A 13 5.75 6.71 21.19
N ASN A 14 4.54 6.20 20.99
CA ASN A 14 4.21 5.28 19.93
C ASN A 14 4.31 6.07 18.61
N SER A 15 5.54 6.24 18.12
CA SER A 15 5.84 6.76 16.80
C SER A 15 5.43 5.71 15.78
N HIS A 16 4.12 5.58 15.59
CA HIS A 16 3.57 4.97 14.38
C HIS A 16 4.11 5.78 13.22
N VAL A 17 5.14 5.24 12.57
CA VAL A 17 5.59 5.71 11.27
C VAL A 17 4.34 5.74 10.40
N ARG A 18 3.81 6.93 10.13
CA ARG A 18 2.64 7.07 9.28
C ARG A 18 3.12 6.72 7.88
N MET A 19 2.73 5.53 7.42
CA MET A 19 3.00 5.07 6.08
C MET A 19 2.61 6.19 5.09
N PRO A 20 3.51 6.64 4.20
CA PRO A 20 3.16 7.63 3.19
C PRO A 20 1.98 7.10 2.39
N ARG A 21 0.89 7.87 2.28
CA ARG A 21 -0.30 7.47 1.53
C ARG A 21 0.03 7.61 0.04
N ILE A 22 0.41 6.49 -0.57
CA ILE A 22 0.75 6.39 -1.99
C ILE A 22 -0.51 5.93 -2.71
N GLU A 23 -0.81 6.53 -3.86
CA GLU A 23 -1.92 6.07 -4.71
C GLU A 23 -1.51 4.84 -5.51
N PHE A 24 -2.47 3.95 -5.78
CA PHE A 24 -2.23 2.78 -6.63
C PHE A 24 -1.88 3.23 -8.06
N PRO A 25 -0.86 2.63 -8.71
CA PRO A 25 -0.43 3.02 -10.05
C PRO A 25 -1.54 2.79 -11.09
N LYS A 26 -1.87 3.82 -11.87
CA LYS A 26 -2.80 3.72 -13.01
C LYS A 26 -2.08 3.16 -14.23
N PHE A 27 -2.78 2.32 -14.99
CA PHE A 27 -2.32 1.84 -16.29
C PHE A 27 -3.05 2.60 -17.41
N ASP A 28 -2.29 3.28 -18.26
CA ASP A 28 -2.75 4.04 -19.43
C ASP A 28 -2.48 3.31 -20.76
N GLY A 29 -1.91 2.10 -20.69
CA GLY A 29 -1.54 1.29 -21.85
C GLY A 29 -0.05 1.33 -22.20
N ASP A 30 0.74 2.22 -21.58
CA ASP A 30 2.17 2.32 -21.84
C ASP A 30 3.01 1.49 -20.86
N ASN A 31 4.11 0.90 -21.36
CA ASN A 31 5.12 0.18 -20.58
C ASN A 31 4.58 -0.80 -19.50
N PRO A 32 3.90 -1.89 -19.89
CA PRO A 32 3.25 -2.84 -18.96
C PRO A 32 4.22 -3.48 -17.96
N ARG A 33 5.49 -3.69 -18.32
CA ARG A 33 6.50 -4.25 -17.43
C ARG A 33 6.80 -3.32 -16.24
N TRP A 34 6.94 -2.03 -16.51
CA TRP A 34 7.20 -1.02 -15.49
C TRP A 34 5.98 -0.80 -14.59
N TRP A 35 4.77 -0.86 -15.16
CA TRP A 35 3.55 -0.80 -14.38
C TRP A 35 3.44 -1.98 -13.42
N ASN A 36 3.75 -3.20 -13.86
CA ASN A 36 3.72 -4.38 -13.00
C ASN A 36 4.70 -4.27 -11.82
N GLU A 37 5.94 -3.81 -12.07
CA GLU A 37 6.92 -3.57 -10.99
C GLU A 37 6.44 -2.55 -9.95
N LYS A 38 5.66 -1.54 -10.37
CA LYS A 38 5.04 -0.57 -9.45
C LYS A 38 3.92 -1.20 -8.62
N CYS A 39 3.10 -2.04 -9.22
CA CYS A 39 2.05 -2.79 -8.53
C CYS A 39 2.65 -3.71 -7.46
N GLU A 40 3.70 -4.46 -7.79
CA GLU A 40 4.40 -5.36 -6.85
C GLU A 40 4.96 -4.60 -5.65
N LYS A 41 5.64 -3.47 -5.89
CA LYS A 41 6.14 -2.60 -4.80
C LYS A 41 5.02 -2.06 -3.91
N TYR A 42 3.90 -1.68 -4.50
CA TYR A 42 2.73 -1.22 -3.73
C TYR A 42 2.19 -2.36 -2.85
N PHE A 43 2.00 -3.55 -3.42
CA PHE A 43 1.47 -4.68 -2.68
C PHE A 43 2.38 -5.14 -1.54
N ASP A 44 3.70 -5.13 -1.76
CA ASP A 44 4.69 -5.43 -0.73
C ASP A 44 4.64 -4.40 0.41
N MET A 45 4.68 -3.11 0.08
CA MET A 45 4.66 -2.01 1.05
C MET A 45 3.41 -2.00 1.93
N TYR A 46 2.26 -2.37 1.38
CA TYR A 46 0.98 -2.39 2.10
C TYR A 46 0.57 -3.80 2.56
N SER A 47 1.41 -4.80 2.36
CA SER A 47 1.13 -6.21 2.69
C SER A 47 -0.23 -6.68 2.14
N VAL A 48 -0.54 -6.30 0.89
CA VAL A 48 -1.82 -6.65 0.25
C VAL A 48 -1.83 -8.15 -0.02
N PRO A 49 -2.91 -8.89 0.35
CA PRO A 49 -3.01 -10.32 0.06
C PRO A 49 -2.97 -10.62 -1.44
N SER A 50 -2.19 -11.61 -1.85
CA SER A 50 -1.99 -11.99 -3.27
C SER A 50 -3.29 -12.30 -4.01
N HIS A 51 -4.27 -12.92 -3.34
CA HIS A 51 -5.59 -13.21 -3.93
C HIS A 51 -6.37 -11.93 -4.33
N SER A 52 -6.04 -10.78 -3.75
CA SER A 52 -6.69 -9.49 -4.03
C SER A 52 -5.96 -8.69 -5.12
N TRP A 53 -4.74 -9.06 -5.51
CA TRP A 53 -3.93 -8.28 -6.43
C TRP A 53 -4.62 -8.08 -7.77
N ALA A 54 -5.21 -9.14 -8.33
CA ALA A 54 -5.95 -9.10 -9.59
C ALA A 54 -7.13 -8.12 -9.57
N ASN A 55 -7.86 -8.05 -8.45
CA ASN A 55 -8.96 -7.12 -8.30
C ASN A 55 -8.46 -5.67 -8.26
N PHE A 56 -7.39 -5.40 -7.50
CA PHE A 56 -6.76 -4.07 -7.45
C PHE A 56 -6.24 -3.64 -8.82
N THR A 57 -5.48 -4.48 -9.51
CA THR A 57 -4.94 -4.17 -10.84
C THR A 57 -6.04 -3.86 -11.85
N THR A 58 -7.10 -4.67 -11.88
CA THR A 58 -8.21 -4.52 -12.84
C THR A 58 -9.02 -3.24 -12.60
N MET A 59 -9.26 -2.87 -11.33
CA MET A 59 -9.98 -1.63 -10.98
C MET A 59 -9.21 -0.35 -11.36
N HIS A 60 -7.90 -0.44 -11.56
CA HIS A 60 -7.03 0.70 -11.87
C HIS A 60 -6.54 0.71 -13.32
N PHE A 61 -7.15 -0.11 -14.18
CA PHE A 61 -7.07 0.05 -15.63
C PHE A 61 -7.86 1.28 -16.05
N THR A 62 -7.19 2.22 -16.73
CA THR A 62 -7.78 3.48 -17.20
C THR A 62 -7.74 3.55 -18.73
N GLY A 63 -8.63 4.35 -19.35
CA GLY A 63 -8.68 4.47 -20.81
C GLY A 63 -9.23 3.22 -21.52
N THR A 64 -8.73 2.92 -22.72
CA THR A 64 -9.20 1.82 -23.59
C THR A 64 -9.11 0.43 -22.93
N ALA A 65 -8.26 0.27 -21.91
CA ALA A 65 -8.13 -0.96 -21.13
C ALA A 65 -9.38 -1.29 -20.28
N ALA A 66 -10.14 -0.29 -19.82
CA ALA A 66 -11.40 -0.52 -19.12
C ALA A 66 -12.46 -1.17 -20.02
N PHE A 67 -12.38 -0.92 -21.33
CA PHE A 67 -13.34 -1.47 -22.31
C PHE A 67 -13.14 -2.97 -22.56
N MET A 68 -11.94 -3.51 -22.27
CA MET A 68 -11.62 -4.92 -22.47
C MET A 68 -12.11 -5.85 -21.33
N VAL A 69 -12.47 -5.30 -20.16
CA VAL A 69 -12.99 -6.09 -19.02
C VAL A 69 -14.52 -6.16 -19.03
N ALA A 70 -15.20 -5.24 -19.73
CA ALA A 70 -16.66 -5.16 -19.75
C ALA A 70 -17.35 -6.15 -20.71
N ASN A 71 -16.59 -6.97 -21.46
CA ASN A 71 -17.11 -7.92 -22.46
C ASN A 71 -16.55 -9.35 -22.32
N LEU A 72 -16.04 -9.71 -21.15
CA LEU A 72 -15.72 -11.10 -20.76
C LEU A 72 -16.62 -11.50 -19.59
#